data_AF-A0A1V6Y0Q1-F1
#
_entry.id   AF-A0A1V6Y0Q1-F1
#
_cell.length_a   1.000
_cell.length_b   1.000
_cell.length_c   1.000
_cell.angle_alpha   90.00
_cell.angle_beta   90.00
_cell.angle_gamma   90.00
#
_symmetry.space_group_name_H-M   'P 1'
#
loop_
_entity.id
_entity.type
_entity.pdbx_description
1 polymer ?
#
loop_
_entity_poly.entity_id
_entity_poly.type
_entity_poly.pdbx_seq_one_letter_code
_entity_poly.pdbx_strand_id
1 'polypeptide(L)'
;MPPIRSQSSSNLAEQEVARQFEVPRSTLQRRLAGNTFRPETRANNHKLTETEEESLEKWILSMDRRGGASRPSMVREMANLLLEKRGTTPVISVGENWVTNYIKRRPLLSSRFSKRYNYERAK
;
A
#
# COMPACT_ATOMS: atom_id res chain seq x y z
N MET A 1 -37.37 6.81 22.95
CA MET A 1 -37.86 7.13 21.59
C MET A 1 -36.67 7.26 20.66
N PRO A 2 -36.54 6.48 19.57
CA PRO A 2 -35.56 6.77 18.53
C PRO A 2 -36.13 7.81 17.54
N PRO A 3 -35.29 8.62 16.86
CA PRO A 3 -35.76 9.61 15.92
C PRO A 3 -36.24 8.96 14.62
N ILE A 4 -37.38 9.43 14.10
CA ILE A 4 -37.93 9.07 12.79
C ILE A 4 -37.00 9.65 11.72
N ARG A 5 -36.04 8.84 11.25
CA ARG A 5 -35.15 9.22 10.13
C ARG A 5 -36.03 9.41 8.89
N SER A 6 -36.11 10.64 8.40
CA SER A 6 -36.74 10.99 7.12
C SER A 6 -35.98 10.32 5.97
N GLN A 7 -36.32 9.06 5.70
CA GLN A 7 -35.64 8.21 4.71
C GLN A 7 -36.23 8.40 3.31
N SER A 8 -37.48 8.84 3.19
CA SER A 8 -38.22 8.85 1.92
C SER A 8 -37.67 9.86 0.91
N SER A 9 -37.40 11.10 1.31
CA SER A 9 -36.90 12.15 0.40
C SER A 9 -35.46 11.91 -0.05
N SER A 10 -34.62 11.42 0.86
CA SER A 10 -33.21 11.11 0.60
C SER A 10 -33.04 9.96 -0.40
N ASN A 11 -33.91 8.95 -0.32
CA ASN A 11 -33.88 7.79 -1.22
C ASN A 11 -34.25 8.15 -2.68
N LEU A 12 -35.11 9.15 -2.90
CA LEU A 12 -35.47 9.61 -4.24
C LEU A 12 -34.33 10.41 -4.90
N ALA A 13 -33.71 11.32 -4.15
CA ALA A 13 -32.54 12.05 -4.62
C ALA A 13 -31.36 11.11 -4.94
N GLU A 14 -31.12 10.10 -4.10
CA GLU A 14 -30.11 9.07 -4.37
C GLU A 14 -30.42 8.25 -5.63
N GLN A 15 -31.69 7.97 -5.93
CA GLN A 15 -32.09 7.25 -7.14
C GLN A 15 -31.92 8.08 -8.40
N GLU A 16 -32.23 9.37 -8.34
CA GLU A 16 -32.09 10.28 -9.47
C GLU A 16 -30.61 10.52 -9.81
N VAL A 17 -29.79 10.74 -8.79
CA VAL A 17 -28.32 10.82 -8.93
C VAL A 17 -27.76 9.51 -9.46
N ALA A 18 -28.17 8.37 -8.92
CA ALA A 18 -27.74 7.05 -9.42
C ALA A 18 -28.09 6.85 -10.91
N ARG A 19 -29.28 7.29 -11.34
CA ARG A 19 -29.71 7.23 -12.75
C ARG A 19 -28.90 8.19 -13.62
N GLN A 20 -28.66 9.42 -13.17
CA GLN A 20 -27.90 10.43 -13.90
C GLN A 20 -26.44 10.00 -14.14
N PHE A 21 -25.83 9.31 -13.18
CA PHE A 21 -24.46 8.81 -13.28
C PHE A 21 -24.38 7.35 -13.77
N GLU A 22 -25.51 6.73 -14.16
CA GLU A 22 -25.60 5.34 -14.61
C GLU A 22 -24.96 4.31 -13.66
N VAL A 23 -24.97 4.59 -12.35
CA VAL A 23 -24.40 3.73 -11.31
C VAL A 23 -25.51 3.04 -10.52
N PRO A 24 -25.36 1.77 -10.12
CA PRO A 24 -26.30 1.14 -9.21
C PRO A 24 -26.42 1.92 -7.89
N ARG A 25 -27.65 2.12 -7.39
CA ARG A 25 -27.93 2.81 -6.12
C ARG A 25 -27.08 2.28 -4.95
N SER A 26 -26.88 0.97 -4.88
CA SER A 26 -26.04 0.33 -3.85
C SER A 26 -24.59 0.83 -3.88
N THR A 27 -24.07 1.17 -5.06
CA THR A 27 -22.72 1.75 -5.23
C THR A 27 -22.67 3.17 -4.70
N LEU A 28 -23.68 4.00 -5.02
CA LEU A 28 -23.79 5.36 -4.51
C LEU A 28 -23.94 5.39 -2.99
N GLN A 29 -24.82 4.56 -2.44
CA GLN A 29 -25.04 4.41 -1.00
C GLN A 29 -23.75 3.97 -0.28
N ARG A 30 -23.02 3.02 -0.85
CA ARG A 30 -21.74 2.55 -0.32
C ARG A 30 -20.68 3.66 -0.32
N ARG A 31 -20.65 4.52 -1.34
CA ARG A 31 -19.77 5.70 -1.38
C ARG A 31 -20.16 6.76 -0.34
N LEU A 32 -21.46 7.04 -0.19
CA LEU A 32 -21.97 7.96 0.84
C LEU A 32 -21.69 7.46 2.26
N ALA A 33 -21.66 6.14 2.47
CA ALA A 33 -21.25 5.52 3.73
C ALA A 33 -19.73 5.56 3.99
N GLY A 34 -18.94 6.21 3.12
CA GLY A 34 -17.50 6.41 3.29
C GLY A 34 -16.62 5.30 2.71
N ASN A 35 -17.19 4.38 1.93
CA ASN A 35 -16.39 3.32 1.30
C ASN A 35 -15.66 3.88 0.06
N THR A 36 -14.33 3.90 0.12
CA THR A 36 -13.49 4.42 -0.95
C THR A 36 -13.31 3.40 -2.08
N PHE A 37 -12.89 3.87 -3.26
CA PHE A 37 -12.64 3.01 -4.40
C PHE A 37 -11.44 2.09 -4.10
N ARG A 38 -11.70 0.78 -4.02
CA ARG A 38 -10.72 -0.21 -3.53
C ARG A 38 -9.34 -0.15 -4.23
N PRO A 39 -9.22 0.11 -5.55
CA PRO A 39 -7.92 0.28 -6.21
C PRO A 39 -7.12 1.51 -5.78
N GLU A 40 -7.80 2.58 -5.37
CA GLU A 40 -7.18 3.78 -4.79
C GLU A 40 -6.90 3.59 -3.29
N THR A 41 -7.65 2.72 -2.62
CA THR A 41 -7.43 2.39 -1.22
C THR A 41 -6.19 1.53 -1.03
N ARG A 42 -5.32 1.95 -0.11
CA ARG A 42 -4.15 1.18 0.32
C ARG A 42 -4.55 -0.22 0.80
N ALA A 43 -3.82 -1.24 0.34
CA ALA A 43 -4.07 -2.63 0.76
C ALA A 43 -3.85 -2.81 2.28
N ASN A 44 -4.66 -3.63 2.93
CA ASN A 44 -4.62 -3.78 4.40
C ASN A 44 -3.29 -4.36 4.94
N ASN A 45 -2.44 -4.93 4.08
CA ASN A 45 -1.23 -5.67 4.48
C ASN A 45 0.07 -4.84 4.39
N HIS A 46 0.01 -3.52 4.36
CA HIS A 46 1.22 -2.69 4.46
C HIS A 46 1.68 -2.61 5.91
N LYS A 47 2.87 -3.15 6.20
CA LYS A 47 3.49 -3.10 7.53
C LYS A 47 4.16 -1.76 7.85
N LEU A 48 4.72 -1.12 6.82
CA LEU A 48 5.33 0.21 6.90
C LEU A 48 4.31 1.28 6.51
N THR A 49 4.52 2.51 6.95
CA THR A 49 3.84 3.72 6.47
C THR A 49 4.39 4.15 5.10
N GLU A 50 3.67 5.00 4.38
CA GLU A 50 4.10 5.46 3.06
C GLU A 50 5.45 6.21 3.13
N THR A 51 5.61 7.06 4.14
CA THR A 51 6.85 7.81 4.40
C THR A 51 8.04 6.91 4.72
N GLU A 52 7.83 5.84 5.50
CA GLU A 52 8.86 4.84 5.76
C GLU A 52 9.24 4.08 4.48
N GLU A 53 8.26 3.69 3.67
CA GLU A 53 8.53 3.01 2.40
C GLU A 53 9.25 3.91 1.38
N GLU A 54 8.93 5.20 1.32
CA GLU A 54 9.64 6.19 0.50
C GLU A 54 11.08 6.41 0.99
N SER A 55 11.27 6.48 2.30
CA SER A 55 12.60 6.61 2.90
C SER A 55 13.46 5.39 2.58
N LEU A 56 12.87 4.19 2.65
CA LEU A 56 13.51 2.95 2.26
C LEU A 56 13.87 2.93 0.77
N GLU A 57 12.98 3.41 -0.10
CA GLU A 57 13.27 3.52 -1.53
C GLU A 57 14.44 4.48 -1.80
N LYS A 58 14.43 5.67 -1.21
CA LYS A 58 15.52 6.65 -1.32
C LYS A 58 16.84 6.07 -0.85
N TRP A 59 16.81 5.31 0.26
CA TRP A 59 17.99 4.63 0.78
C TRP A 59 18.53 3.58 -0.21
N ILE A 60 17.66 2.74 -0.79
CA ILE A 60 18.05 1.76 -1.83
C ILE A 60 18.66 2.47 -3.04
N LEU A 61 18.03 3.54 -3.53
CA LEU A 61 18.52 4.33 -4.67
C LEU A 61 19.89 4.95 -4.38
N SER A 62 20.11 5.43 -3.16
CA SER A 62 21.39 6.00 -2.72
C SER A 62 22.49 4.94 -2.64
N MET A 63 22.14 3.71 -2.24
CA MET A 63 23.07 2.58 -2.16
C MET A 63 23.49 2.09 -3.55
N ASP A 64 22.54 1.99 -4.47
CA ASP A 64 22.80 1.57 -5.85
C ASP A 64 23.72 2.58 -6.57
N ARG A 65 23.52 3.89 -6.34
CA ARG A 65 24.44 4.94 -6.82
C ARG A 65 25.87 4.79 -6.30
N ARG A 66 26.04 4.26 -5.09
CA ARG A 66 27.37 4.02 -4.47
C ARG A 66 28.00 2.70 -4.91
N GLY A 67 27.39 1.99 -5.88
CA GLY A 67 27.87 0.70 -6.38
C GLY A 67 27.49 -0.50 -5.52
N GLY A 68 26.78 -0.28 -4.40
CA GLY A 68 26.30 -1.36 -3.53
C GLY A 68 25.20 -2.17 -4.19
N ALA A 69 25.29 -3.50 -4.16
CA ALA A 69 24.18 -4.35 -4.53
C ALA A 69 23.18 -4.41 -3.38
N SER A 70 22.00 -3.81 -3.57
CA SER A 70 20.90 -3.93 -2.60
C SER A 70 20.42 -5.39 -2.58
N ARG A 71 20.94 -6.19 -1.64
CA ARG A 71 20.45 -7.55 -1.43
C ARG A 71 19.06 -7.51 -0.79
N PRO A 72 18.11 -8.39 -1.18
CA PRO A 72 16.80 -8.45 -0.54
C PRO A 72 16.86 -8.65 0.98
N SER A 73 17.87 -9.38 1.48
CA SER A 73 18.12 -9.54 2.92
C SER A 73 18.38 -8.21 3.62
N MET A 74 19.17 -7.33 3.00
CA MET A 74 19.53 -6.02 3.55
C MET A 74 18.33 -5.06 3.57
N VAL A 75 17.46 -5.14 2.54
CA VAL A 75 16.19 -4.39 2.49
C VAL A 75 15.26 -4.83 3.61
N ARG A 76 15.20 -6.14 3.88
CA ARG A 76 14.43 -6.72 4.99
C ARG A 76 14.96 -6.24 6.35
N GLU A 77 16.27 -6.26 6.55
CA GLU A 77 16.90 -5.78 7.78
C GLU A 77 16.60 -4.29 8.03
N MET A 78 16.75 -3.46 7.00
CA MET A 78 16.43 -2.03 7.12
C MET A 78 14.94 -1.79 7.41
N ALA A 79 14.04 -2.56 6.78
CA ALA A 79 12.61 -2.49 7.08
C ALA A 79 12.29 -2.89 8.53
N ASN A 80 12.94 -3.94 9.05
CA ASN A 80 12.80 -4.35 10.45
C ASN A 80 13.36 -3.29 11.41
N LEU A 81 14.48 -2.66 11.07
CA LEU A 81 15.06 -1.57 11.86
C LEU A 81 14.10 -0.37 11.96
N LEU A 82 13.43 0.00 10.86
CA LEU A 82 12.41 1.06 10.87
C LEU A 82 11.23 0.68 11.79
N LEU A 83 10.77 -0.56 11.73
CA LEU A 83 9.69 -1.05 12.60
C LEU A 83 10.09 -1.10 14.07
N GLU A 84 11.34 -1.46 14.37
CA GLU A 84 11.90 -1.44 15.72
C GLU A 84 11.96 -0.01 16.28
N LYS A 85 12.43 0.95 15.46
CA LYS A 85 12.48 2.38 15.84
C LYS A 85 11.10 2.99 16.09
N ARG A 86 10.05 2.45 15.49
CA ARG A 86 8.66 2.85 15.75
C ARG A 86 8.18 2.47 17.16
N GLY A 87 8.93 1.62 17.88
CA GLY A 87 8.61 1.25 19.27
C GLY A 87 7.28 0.52 19.42
N THR A 88 6.82 -0.15 18.36
CA THR A 88 5.53 -0.86 18.39
C THR A 88 5.70 -2.19 19.12
N THR A 89 5.03 -2.35 20.26
CA THR A 89 4.85 -3.63 20.95
C THR A 89 3.57 -4.30 20.46
N PRO A 90 3.59 -5.54 19.95
CA PRO A 90 4.73 -6.46 19.81
C PRO A 90 5.62 -6.11 18.61
N VAL A 91 6.89 -6.54 18.65
CA VAL A 91 7.88 -6.31 17.58
C VAL A 91 7.35 -6.90 16.27
N ILE A 92 6.92 -6.01 15.36
CA ILE A 92 6.44 -6.42 14.04
C ILE A 92 7.66 -6.62 13.16
N SER A 93 7.92 -7.86 12.73
CA SER A 93 8.91 -8.16 11.70
C SER A 93 8.23 -8.27 10.33
N VAL A 94 8.94 -7.92 9.27
CA VAL A 94 8.46 -8.16 7.91
C VAL A 94 8.63 -9.64 7.53
N GLY A 95 7.66 -10.20 6.81
CA GLY A 95 7.71 -11.59 6.36
C GLY A 95 8.74 -11.81 5.24
N GLU A 96 9.05 -13.07 4.94
CA GLU A 96 10.03 -13.44 3.92
C GLU A 96 9.69 -12.89 2.52
N ASN A 97 8.41 -13.02 2.12
CA ASN A 97 7.91 -12.52 0.84
C ASN A 97 7.61 -11.01 0.84
N TRP A 98 7.92 -10.28 1.91
CA TRP A 98 7.61 -8.86 1.98
C TRP A 98 8.44 -8.06 0.98
N VAL A 99 9.74 -8.36 0.88
CA VAL A 99 10.66 -7.64 -0.01
C VAL A 99 10.32 -7.84 -1.48
N THR A 100 9.99 -9.08 -1.87
CA THR A 100 9.58 -9.38 -3.26
C THR A 100 8.29 -8.66 -3.63
N ASN A 101 7.32 -8.61 -2.72
CA ASN A 101 6.08 -7.84 -2.92
C ASN A 101 6.33 -6.32 -2.93
N TYR A 102 7.22 -5.82 -2.09
CA TYR A 102 7.61 -4.40 -2.05
C TYR A 102 8.25 -3.96 -3.38
N ILE A 103 9.20 -4.75 -3.91
CA ILE A 103 9.85 -4.50 -5.20
C ILE A 103 8.83 -4.57 -6.34
N LYS A 104 7.92 -5.56 -6.35
CA LYS A 104 6.87 -5.67 -7.38
C LYS A 104 5.93 -4.47 -7.42
N ARG A 105 5.65 -3.85 -6.26
CA ARG A 105 4.77 -2.67 -6.15
C ARG A 105 5.45 -1.38 -6.62
N ARG A 106 6.79 -1.29 -6.58
CA ARG A 106 7.54 -0.09 -6.96
C ARG A 106 8.27 -0.30 -8.29
N PRO A 107 7.74 0.20 -9.42
CA PRO A 107 8.34 -0.02 -10.75
C PRO A 107 9.79 0.48 -10.86
N LEU A 108 10.12 1.56 -10.13
CA LEU A 108 11.48 2.10 -10.05
C LEU A 108 12.48 1.10 -9.46
N LEU A 109 12.06 0.34 -8.44
CA LEU A 109 12.86 -0.73 -7.85
C LEU A 109 12.83 -1.97 -8.73
N SER A 110 11.66 -2.36 -9.25
CA SER A 110 11.50 -3.54 -10.13
C SER A 110 12.46 -3.52 -11.33
N SER A 111 12.63 -2.37 -11.98
CA SER A 111 13.56 -2.21 -13.11
C SER A 111 15.04 -2.40 -12.73
N ARG A 112 15.43 -2.10 -11.48
CA ARG A 112 16.81 -2.23 -11.00
C ARG A 112 17.12 -3.62 -10.46
N PHE A 113 16.16 -4.22 -9.75
CA PHE A 113 16.30 -5.56 -9.18
C PHE A 113 16.18 -6.66 -10.25
N SER A 114 15.36 -6.47 -11.29
CA SER A 114 15.28 -7.41 -12.42
C SER A 114 16.60 -7.53 -13.20
N LYS A 115 17.36 -6.43 -13.32
CA LYS A 115 18.63 -6.40 -14.06
C LYS A 115 19.82 -7.03 -13.33
N ARG A 116 19.76 -7.17 -12.00
CA ARG A 116 20.88 -7.69 -11.19
C ARG A 116 20.73 -9.13 -10.74
N TYR A 117 19.64 -9.81 -11.10
CA TYR A 117 19.45 -11.23 -10.81
C TYR A 117 20.17 -12.12 -11.83
N ASN A 118 21.39 -11.72 -12.23
CA ASN A 118 22.34 -12.61 -12.86
C ASN A 118 23.08 -13.32 -11.73
N TYR A 119 22.71 -14.57 -11.50
CA TYR A 119 23.31 -15.50 -10.53
C TYR A 119 24.81 -15.73 -10.74
N GLU A 120 25.43 -15.12 -11.74
CA GLU A 120 26.83 -15.25 -12.14
C GLU A 120 27.84 -14.67 -11.15
N ARG A 121 27.39 -13.92 -10.13
CA ARG A 121 28.27 -13.34 -9.11
C ARG A 121 28.44 -14.17 -7.84
N ALA A 122 27.94 -15.40 -7.84
CA ALA A 122 28.21 -16.40 -6.82
C ALA A 122 29.05 -17.54 -7.41
N LYS A 123 30.32 -17.26 -7.70
CA LYS A 123 31.39 -18.26 -7.67
C LYS A 123 32.70 -17.60 -7.27
#